data_AF-A0A917A550-F1
#
_entry.id   AF-A0A917A550-F1
#
_cell.length_a   1.000
_cell.length_b   1.000
_cell.length_c   1.000
_cell.angle_alpha   90.00
_cell.angle_beta   90.00
_cell.angle_gamma   90.00
#
_symmetry.space_group_name_H-M   'P 1'
#
loop_
_entity.id
_entity.type
_entity.pdbx_description
1 polymer ?
#
loop_
_entity_poly.entity_id
_entity_poly.type
_entity_poly.pdbx_seq_one_letter_code
_entity_poly.pdbx_strand_id
1 'polypeptide(L)'
;MQFRRRGERVQCLAPYYDREAKRVRQRMVHSMPFWAASPDHAPALSDLPQDATDEERQQWRGQIVAHLLTRQGIESVQKQERAHTSFERAATNLVDAWPSMSADQRKAVRGALRRIERVVVPSTRKKADPQPEPRPRAGGTPARAPSSRTFDGALVARARALRGEGMAMAAIAERMTGEGTPVSKSWVQKVAGGSSPA
;
A
#
# COMPACT_ATOMS: atom_id res chain seq x y z
N MET A 1 13.15 -4.27 -18.85
CA MET A 1 12.77 -3.47 -20.03
C MET A 1 12.51 -2.03 -19.60
N GLN A 2 12.74 -1.06 -20.49
CA GLN A 2 12.41 0.34 -20.25
C GLN A 2 11.23 0.76 -21.12
N PHE A 3 10.28 1.49 -20.55
CA PHE A 3 9.13 2.07 -21.26
C PHE A 3 9.36 3.58 -21.38
N ARG A 4 9.40 4.11 -22.60
CA ARG A 4 9.61 5.54 -22.85
C ARG A 4 8.45 6.12 -23.63
N ARG A 5 7.87 7.21 -23.13
CA ARG A 5 6.88 7.96 -23.89
C ARG A 5 7.57 8.83 -24.94
N ARG A 6 7.12 8.74 -26.19
CA ARG A 6 7.51 9.60 -27.31
C ARG A 6 6.23 10.04 -28.01
N GLY A 7 5.81 11.27 -27.75
CA GLY A 7 4.52 11.80 -28.22
C GLY A 7 3.34 10.97 -27.69
N GLU A 8 2.53 10.45 -28.61
CA GLU A 8 1.36 9.60 -28.34
C GLU A 8 1.68 8.11 -28.28
N ARG A 9 2.96 7.72 -28.28
CA ARG A 9 3.37 6.32 -28.23
C ARG A 9 4.24 6.01 -27.03
N VAL A 10 4.18 4.77 -26.58
CA VAL A 10 5.11 4.18 -25.61
C VAL A 10 6.02 3.22 -26.38
N GLN A 11 7.32 3.46 -26.29
CA GLN A 11 8.36 2.60 -26.82
C GLN A 11 8.80 1.59 -25.76
N CYS A 12 8.80 0.31 -26.12
CA CYS A 12 9.28 -0.78 -25.29
C CYS A 12 10.72 -1.10 -25.68
N LEU A 13 11.66 -0.80 -24.80
CA LEU A 13 13.09 -0.97 -25.03
C LEU A 13 13.64 -2.13 -24.19
N ALA A 14 14.06 -3.21 -24.85
CA ALA A 14 14.72 -4.33 -24.19
C ALA A 14 16.23 -4.11 -24.12
N PRO A 15 16.87 -4.38 -22.96
CA PRO A 15 18.32 -4.45 -22.90
C PRO A 15 18.81 -5.69 -23.66
N TYR A 16 19.90 -5.55 -24.41
CA TYR A 16 20.63 -6.67 -25.00
C TYR A 16 22.12 -6.44 -24.82
N TYR A 17 22.88 -7.52 -24.68
CA TYR A 17 24.33 -7.43 -24.55
C TYR A 17 24.98 -7.41 -25.93
N ASP A 18 25.60 -6.28 -26.28
CA ASP A 18 26.41 -6.14 -27.49
C ASP A 18 27.82 -6.70 -27.20
N ARG A 19 28.12 -7.87 -27.79
CA ARG A 19 29.40 -8.56 -27.61
C ARG A 19 30.58 -7.81 -28.24
N GLU A 20 30.35 -7.11 -29.35
CA GLU A 20 31.40 -6.38 -30.06
C GLU A 20 31.83 -5.15 -29.25
N ALA A 21 30.86 -4.38 -28.78
CA ALA A 21 31.12 -3.20 -27.97
C ALA A 21 31.26 -3.49 -26.46
N LYS A 22 31.17 -4.77 -26.06
CA LYS A 22 31.22 -5.27 -24.66
C LYS A 22 30.34 -4.48 -23.68
N ARG A 23 29.16 -4.06 -24.13
CA ARG A 23 28.25 -3.20 -23.34
C ARG A 23 26.79 -3.57 -23.54
N VAL A 24 25.97 -3.29 -22.54
CA VAL A 24 24.51 -3.44 -22.66
C VAL A 24 23.97 -2.26 -23.46
N ARG A 25 23.30 -2.55 -24.57
CA ARG A 25 22.56 -1.57 -25.37
C ARG A 25 21.07 -1.80 -25.23
N GLN A 26 20.29 -0.86 -25.76
CA GLN A 26 18.84 -0.96 -25.79
C GLN A 26 18.37 -1.09 -27.24
N ARG A 27 17.46 -2.03 -27.47
CA ARG A 27 16.75 -2.17 -28.74
C ARG A 27 15.26 -1.96 -28.54
N MET A 28 14.60 -1.35 -29.51
CA MET A 28 13.15 -1.23 -29.50
C MET A 28 12.54 -2.55 -29.94
N VAL A 29 11.74 -3.17 -29.06
CA VAL A 29 11.07 -4.46 -29.35
C VAL A 29 9.63 -4.28 -29.75
N HIS A 30 8.98 -3.22 -29.30
CA HIS A 30 7.58 -2.93 -29.63
C HIS A 30 7.25 -1.45 -29.39
N SER A 31 6.17 -0.97 -30.01
CA SER A 31 5.60 0.33 -29.72
C SER A 31 4.08 0.27 -29.69
N MET A 32 3.50 0.69 -28.58
CA MET A 32 2.05 0.74 -28.37
C MET A 32 1.57 2.21 -28.25
N PRO A 33 0.31 2.50 -28.57
CA PRO A 33 -0.26 3.82 -28.30
C PRO A 33 -0.25 4.14 -26.79
N PHE A 34 -0.11 5.41 -26.42
CA PHE A 34 -0.07 5.83 -25.03
C PHE A 34 -1.38 5.56 -24.29
N TRP A 35 -2.53 5.62 -24.96
CA TRP A 35 -3.81 5.29 -24.34
C TRP A 35 -4.01 3.78 -24.12
N ALA A 36 -3.12 2.92 -24.66
CA ALA A 36 -3.17 1.49 -24.39
C ALA A 36 -2.79 1.21 -22.93
N ALA A 37 -3.81 0.96 -22.11
CA ALA A 37 -3.65 0.56 -20.71
C ALA A 37 -4.23 -0.84 -20.44
N SER A 38 -4.92 -1.47 -21.40
CA SER A 38 -5.40 -2.86 -21.25
C SER A 38 -4.36 -3.87 -21.71
N PRO A 39 -4.19 -5.02 -21.02
CA PRO A 39 -3.41 -6.18 -21.49
C PRO A 39 -3.78 -6.67 -22.89
N ASP A 40 -4.99 -6.39 -23.36
CA ASP A 40 -5.45 -6.75 -24.72
C ASP A 40 -4.63 -6.07 -25.82
N HIS A 41 -3.93 -4.99 -25.49
CA HIS A 41 -3.02 -4.29 -26.41
C HIS A 41 -1.59 -4.84 -26.34
N ALA A 42 -1.34 -5.92 -25.60
CA ALA A 42 -0.03 -6.56 -25.60
C ALA A 42 0.23 -7.21 -26.98
N PRO A 43 1.46 -7.13 -27.51
CA PRO A 43 1.79 -7.75 -28.78
C PRO A 43 1.65 -9.27 -28.74
N ALA A 44 1.30 -9.86 -29.88
CA ALA A 44 1.51 -11.28 -30.09
C ALA A 44 3.01 -11.57 -30.19
N LEU A 45 3.42 -12.83 -30.00
CA LEU A 45 4.83 -13.21 -30.15
C LEU A 45 5.34 -13.00 -31.59
N SER A 46 4.46 -13.09 -32.58
CA SER A 46 4.74 -12.78 -33.98
C SER A 46 5.09 -11.31 -34.22
N ASP A 47 4.58 -10.40 -33.39
CA ASP A 47 4.78 -8.95 -33.54
C ASP A 47 6.07 -8.46 -32.87
N LEU A 48 6.74 -9.34 -32.13
CA LEU A 48 8.04 -9.09 -31.55
C LEU A 48 9.15 -9.43 -32.54
N PRO A 49 10.37 -8.91 -32.36
CA PRO A 49 11.44 -9.15 -33.32
C PRO A 49 11.76 -10.64 -33.44
N GLN A 50 11.83 -11.11 -34.69
CA GLN A 50 11.97 -12.54 -35.03
C GLN A 50 13.41 -13.06 -34.86
N ASP A 51 14.38 -12.15 -34.79
CA ASP A 51 15.79 -12.43 -34.54
C ASP A 51 16.11 -12.86 -33.09
N ALA A 52 15.14 -12.71 -32.19
CA ALA A 52 15.23 -13.15 -30.80
C ALA A 52 14.83 -14.62 -30.62
N THR A 53 15.19 -15.21 -29.48
CA THR A 53 14.66 -16.53 -29.11
C THR A 53 13.19 -16.43 -28.67
N ASP A 54 12.46 -17.55 -28.74
CA ASP A 54 11.09 -17.60 -28.22
C ASP A 54 11.01 -17.26 -26.71
N GLU A 55 12.02 -17.67 -25.94
CA GLU A 55 12.12 -17.35 -24.52
C GLU A 55 12.27 -15.85 -24.28
N GLU A 56 13.14 -15.17 -25.04
CA GLU A 56 13.30 -13.72 -24.97
C GLU A 56 12.01 -12.99 -25.35
N ARG A 57 11.34 -13.44 -26.42
CA ARG A 57 10.04 -12.88 -26.84
C ARG A 57 8.97 -13.06 -25.77
N GLN A 58 8.87 -14.23 -25.16
CA GLN A 58 7.94 -14.48 -24.06
C GLN A 58 8.25 -13.60 -22.85
N GLN A 59 9.53 -13.44 -22.50
CA GLN A 59 9.96 -12.58 -21.41
C GLN A 59 9.59 -11.11 -21.68
N TRP A 60 9.82 -10.61 -22.90
CA TRP A 60 9.47 -9.25 -23.29
C TRP A 60 7.98 -9.02 -23.27
N ARG A 61 7.19 -9.96 -23.82
CA ARG A 61 5.73 -9.91 -23.76
C ARG A 61 5.23 -9.86 -22.31
N GLY A 62 5.78 -10.70 -21.43
CA GLY A 62 5.44 -10.70 -20.01
C GLY A 62 5.70 -9.35 -19.33
N GLN A 63 6.84 -8.71 -19.63
CA GLN A 63 7.17 -7.38 -19.11
C GLN A 63 6.23 -6.29 -19.65
N ILE A 64 5.82 -6.39 -20.92
CA ILE A 64 4.84 -5.48 -21.53
C ILE A 64 3.47 -5.62 -20.86
N VAL A 65 2.99 -6.85 -20.67
CA VAL A 65 1.73 -7.13 -19.98
C VAL A 65 1.74 -6.60 -18.54
N ALA A 66 2.83 -6.82 -17.79
CA ALA A 66 2.97 -6.30 -16.44
C ALA A 66 2.94 -4.75 -16.39
N HIS A 67 3.52 -4.09 -17.39
CA HIS A 67 3.45 -2.63 -17.51
C HIS A 67 2.02 -2.15 -17.79
N LEU A 68 1.31 -2.81 -18.71
CA LEU A 68 -0.09 -2.50 -19.02
C LEU A 68 -1.00 -2.69 -17.79
N LEU A 69 -0.87 -3.80 -17.07
CA LEU A 69 -1.62 -4.04 -15.83
C LEU A 69 -1.37 -2.96 -14.76
N THR A 70 -0.12 -2.53 -14.61
CA THR A 70 0.24 -1.45 -13.69
C THR A 70 -0.45 -0.14 -14.09
N ARG A 71 -0.45 0.18 -15.39
CA ARG A 71 -1.11 1.37 -15.93
C ARG A 71 -2.63 1.30 -15.79
N GLN A 72 -3.23 0.15 -16.05
CA GLN A 72 -4.66 -0.09 -15.85
C GLN A 72 -5.07 0.18 -14.39
N GLY A 73 -4.26 -0.30 -13.44
CA GLY A 73 -4.46 -0.05 -12.01
C GLY A 73 -4.38 1.43 -11.66
N ILE A 74 -3.40 2.16 -12.21
CA ILE A 74 -3.29 3.61 -11.98
C ILE A 74 -4.47 4.37 -12.59
N GLU A 75 -4.87 4.04 -13.82
CA GLU A 75 -5.99 4.69 -14.50
C GLU A 75 -7.33 4.41 -13.83
N SER A 76 -7.54 3.20 -13.29
CA SER A 76 -8.75 2.87 -12.54
C SER A 76 -8.84 3.66 -11.23
N VAL A 77 -7.74 3.79 -10.48
CA VAL A 77 -7.67 4.63 -9.28
C VAL A 77 -7.94 6.09 -9.62
N GLN A 78 -7.29 6.64 -10.65
CA GLN A 78 -7.50 8.04 -11.04
C GLN A 78 -8.93 8.31 -11.52
N LYS A 79 -9.51 7.41 -12.32
CA LYS A 79 -10.90 7.51 -12.77
C LYS A 79 -11.84 7.50 -11.59
N GLN A 80 -11.55 6.69 -10.58
CA GLN A 80 -12.32 6.64 -9.36
C GLN A 80 -12.20 7.91 -8.52
N GLU A 81 -11.01 8.45 -8.31
CA GLU A 81 -10.80 9.71 -7.58
C GLU A 81 -11.54 10.88 -8.24
N ARG A 82 -11.51 10.92 -9.58
CA ARG A 82 -12.30 11.89 -10.36
C ARG A 82 -13.80 11.70 -10.16
N ALA A 83 -14.28 10.46 -10.13
CA ALA A 83 -15.69 10.15 -9.88
C ALA A 83 -16.13 10.59 -8.46
N HIS A 84 -15.32 10.29 -7.44
CA HIS A 84 -15.53 10.78 -6.07
C HIS A 84 -15.60 12.32 -6.02
N THR A 85 -14.59 12.98 -6.59
CA THR A 85 -14.53 14.46 -6.60
C THR A 85 -15.73 15.08 -7.32
N SER A 86 -16.15 14.49 -8.44
CA SER A 86 -17.32 14.94 -9.21
C SER A 86 -18.61 14.73 -8.43
N PHE A 87 -18.75 13.60 -7.75
CA PHE A 87 -19.92 13.30 -6.92
C PHE A 87 -20.01 14.26 -5.73
N GLU A 88 -18.91 14.49 -5.01
CA GLU A 88 -18.89 15.43 -3.88
C GLU A 88 -19.27 16.85 -4.29
N ARG A 89 -18.78 17.32 -5.44
CA ARG A 89 -19.17 18.63 -5.98
C ARG A 89 -20.66 18.68 -6.33
N ALA A 90 -21.17 17.67 -7.03
CA ALA A 90 -22.58 17.60 -7.39
C ALA A 90 -23.50 17.55 -6.14
N ALA A 91 -23.12 16.74 -5.15
CA ALA A 91 -23.82 16.64 -3.87
C ALA A 91 -23.82 17.97 -3.11
N THR A 92 -22.69 18.67 -3.08
CA THR A 92 -22.57 19.98 -2.42
C THR A 92 -23.44 21.01 -3.12
N ASN A 93 -23.33 21.11 -4.44
CA ASN A 93 -24.14 22.03 -5.24
C ASN A 93 -25.64 21.77 -5.06
N LEU A 94 -26.07 20.50 -5.07
CA LEU A 94 -27.48 20.14 -4.90
C LEU A 94 -28.00 20.49 -3.51
N VAL A 95 -27.21 20.26 -2.46
CA VAL A 95 -27.61 20.56 -1.08
C VAL A 95 -27.60 22.06 -0.81
N ASP A 96 -26.66 22.80 -1.38
CA ASP A 96 -26.51 24.24 -1.14
C ASP A 96 -27.47 25.07 -1.99
N ALA A 97 -27.85 24.58 -3.17
CA ALA A 97 -28.86 25.21 -4.02
C ALA A 97 -30.30 25.01 -3.51
N TRP A 98 -30.54 24.18 -2.50
CA TRP A 98 -31.87 23.88 -1.98
C TRP A 98 -32.32 24.90 -0.91
N PRO A 99 -33.22 25.86 -1.22
CA PRO A 99 -33.46 27.01 -0.35
C PRO A 99 -34.21 26.67 0.94
N SER A 100 -35.10 25.67 0.90
CA SER A 100 -36.00 25.32 2.00
C SER A 100 -35.45 24.30 2.99
N MET A 101 -34.19 23.85 2.82
CA MET A 101 -33.59 22.86 3.71
C MET A 101 -32.92 23.51 4.92
N SER A 102 -33.32 23.06 6.12
CA SER A 102 -32.65 23.41 7.38
C SER A 102 -31.24 22.82 7.45
N ALA A 103 -30.40 23.34 8.35
CA ALA A 103 -29.03 22.85 8.52
C ALA A 103 -28.97 21.35 8.86
N ASP A 104 -29.91 20.86 9.69
CA ASP A 104 -30.00 19.43 10.05
C ASP A 104 -30.43 18.56 8.87
N GLN A 105 -31.35 19.03 8.05
CA GLN A 105 -31.75 18.35 6.81
C GLN A 105 -30.58 18.28 5.82
N ARG A 106 -29.80 19.36 5.67
CA ARG A 106 -28.59 19.37 4.82
C ARG A 106 -27.57 18.35 5.31
N LYS A 107 -27.36 18.25 6.62
CA LYS A 107 -26.46 17.26 7.22
C LYS A 107 -26.94 15.83 6.96
N ALA A 108 -28.25 15.56 7.12
CA ALA A 108 -28.84 14.25 6.87
C ALA A 108 -28.71 13.84 5.39
N VAL A 109 -29.01 14.75 4.46
CA VAL A 109 -28.91 14.50 3.00
C VAL A 109 -27.46 14.29 2.58
N ARG A 110 -26.50 15.10 3.05
CA ARG A 110 -25.07 14.85 2.80
C ARG A 110 -24.64 13.48 3.32
N GLY A 111 -25.13 13.06 4.48
CA GLY A 111 -24.88 11.73 5.04
C GLY A 111 -25.49 10.59 4.21
N ALA A 112 -26.66 10.79 3.62
CA ALA A 112 -27.28 9.84 2.69
C ALA A 112 -26.52 9.76 1.36
N LEU A 113 -26.14 10.90 0.77
CA LEU A 113 -25.37 10.95 -0.47
C LEU A 113 -24.01 10.27 -0.32
N ARG A 114 -23.29 10.46 0.80
CA ARG A 114 -22.04 9.72 1.10
C ARG A 114 -22.22 8.21 1.27
N ARG A 115 -23.43 7.74 1.61
CA ARG A 115 -23.74 6.30 1.66
C ARG A 115 -23.96 5.76 0.25
N ILE A 116 -24.69 6.50 -0.58
CA ILE A 116 -24.90 6.17 -2.00
C ILE A 116 -23.55 6.16 -2.74
N GLU A 117 -22.71 7.16 -2.52
CA GLU A 117 -21.38 7.26 -3.10
C GLU A 117 -20.53 6.00 -2.86
N ARG A 118 -20.55 5.47 -1.63
CA ARG A 118 -19.83 4.24 -1.27
C ARG A 118 -20.32 2.99 -2.00
N VAL A 119 -21.58 2.98 -2.44
CA VAL A 119 -22.18 1.86 -3.18
C VAL A 119 -21.94 2.02 -4.69
N VAL A 120 -22.07 3.24 -5.20
CA VAL A 120 -21.99 3.55 -6.65
C VAL A 120 -20.54 3.70 -7.12
N VAL A 121 -19.65 4.21 -6.26
CA VAL A 121 -18.22 4.37 -6.53
C VAL A 121 -17.46 3.37 -5.64
N PRO A 122 -17.30 2.10 -6.08
CA PRO A 122 -16.68 1.08 -5.25
C PRO A 122 -15.23 1.45 -4.93
N SER A 123 -14.91 1.68 -3.66
CA SER A 123 -13.55 1.97 -3.20
C SER A 123 -12.57 0.87 -3.61
N THR A 124 -11.66 1.13 -4.56
CA THR A 124 -10.42 0.35 -4.68
C THR A 124 -9.44 0.76 -3.59
N ARG A 125 -9.90 0.91 -2.33
CA ARG A 125 -8.98 0.79 -1.21
C ARG A 125 -8.36 -0.58 -1.39
N LYS A 126 -7.06 -0.61 -1.68
CA LYS A 126 -6.24 -1.81 -1.61
C LYS A 126 -6.80 -2.66 -0.48
N LYS A 127 -7.34 -3.85 -0.79
CA LYS A 127 -7.24 -4.94 0.18
C LYS A 127 -5.79 -4.86 0.61
N ALA A 128 -5.55 -4.59 1.91
CA ALA A 128 -4.21 -4.53 2.45
C ALA A 128 -3.41 -5.67 1.79
N ASP A 129 -2.28 -5.33 1.16
CA ASP A 129 -1.44 -6.30 0.48
C ASP A 129 -1.39 -7.56 1.36
N PRO A 130 -1.66 -8.78 0.84
CA PRO A 130 -1.52 -9.97 1.64
C PRO A 130 -0.14 -9.91 2.27
N GLN A 131 -0.11 -9.85 3.59
CA GLN A 131 1.10 -9.72 4.37
C GLN A 131 2.08 -10.77 3.82
N PRO A 132 3.24 -10.37 3.27
CA PRO A 132 4.17 -11.34 2.70
C PRO A 132 4.50 -12.35 3.79
N GLU A 133 4.26 -13.62 3.50
CA GLU A 133 4.62 -14.70 4.41
C GLU A 133 6.07 -14.49 4.82
N PRO A 134 6.37 -14.46 6.14
CA PRO A 134 7.72 -14.24 6.59
C PRO A 134 8.57 -15.40 6.06
N ARG A 135 9.50 -15.08 5.14
CA ARG A 135 10.60 -15.98 4.78
C ARG A 135 11.22 -16.51 6.07
N PRO A 136 11.50 -17.82 6.18
CA PRO A 136 12.18 -18.35 7.35
C PRO A 136 13.57 -17.71 7.42
N ARG A 137 13.74 -16.73 8.31
CA ARG A 137 15.06 -16.29 8.75
C ARG A 137 15.58 -17.36 9.69
N ALA A 138 16.64 -18.02 9.26
CA ALA A 138 17.50 -18.78 10.15
C ALA A 138 17.99 -17.84 11.27
N GLY A 139 17.77 -18.24 12.53
CA GLY A 139 18.16 -17.49 13.72
C GLY A 139 17.01 -17.36 14.70
N GLY A 140 16.97 -18.26 15.67
CA GLY A 140 15.96 -18.30 16.73
C GLY A 140 15.90 -17.00 17.53
N THR A 141 14.69 -16.54 17.81
CA THR A 141 14.38 -15.56 18.86
C THR A 141 13.05 -16.00 19.47
N PRO A 142 12.90 -16.06 20.81
CA PRO A 142 11.74 -16.67 21.44
C PRO A 142 10.45 -15.88 21.20
N ALA A 143 9.34 -16.59 21.36
CA ALA A 143 7.99 -16.24 20.99
C ALA A 143 7.52 -14.82 21.35
N ARG A 144 6.83 -14.20 20.39
CA ARG A 144 6.11 -12.93 20.49
C ARG A 144 5.06 -12.99 21.60
N ALA A 145 5.23 -12.19 22.65
CA ALA A 145 4.26 -12.03 23.74
C ALA A 145 2.91 -11.46 23.21
N PRO A 146 1.78 -11.84 23.83
CA PRO A 146 0.44 -11.38 23.45
C PRO A 146 0.25 -9.86 23.64
N SER A 147 -0.64 -9.30 22.83
CA SER A 147 -0.93 -7.87 22.72
C SER A 147 -1.35 -7.21 24.04
N SER A 148 -0.98 -5.94 24.17
CA SER A 148 -1.06 -5.03 25.32
C SER A 148 -2.45 -4.65 25.86
N ARG A 149 -3.47 -5.53 25.79
CA ARG A 149 -4.82 -5.24 26.27
C ARG A 149 -5.28 -6.00 27.52
N THR A 150 -4.45 -6.83 28.13
CA THR A 150 -4.79 -7.55 29.38
C THR A 150 -3.57 -7.67 30.30
N PHE A 151 -3.10 -6.54 30.83
CA PHE A 151 -2.18 -6.57 31.98
C PHE A 151 -2.93 -6.00 33.20
N ASP A 152 -3.02 -6.79 34.25
CA ASP A 152 -3.74 -6.46 35.49
C ASP A 152 -3.19 -5.21 36.17
N GLY A 153 -4.06 -4.46 36.86
CA GLY A 153 -3.70 -3.22 37.58
C GLY A 153 -2.58 -3.40 38.62
N ALA A 154 -2.46 -4.61 39.19
CA ALA A 154 -1.38 -4.98 40.09
C ALA A 154 0.00 -4.94 39.43
N LEU A 155 0.08 -5.28 38.14
CA LEU A 155 1.33 -5.29 37.38
C LEU A 155 1.85 -3.87 37.13
N VAL A 156 0.92 -2.95 36.86
CA VAL A 156 1.22 -1.53 36.68
C VAL A 156 1.67 -0.88 37.98
N ALA A 157 1.01 -1.21 39.10
CA ALA A 157 1.41 -0.72 40.43
C ALA A 157 2.83 -1.18 40.78
N ARG A 158 3.17 -2.44 40.48
CA ARG A 158 4.50 -3.00 40.72
C ARG A 158 5.60 -2.35 39.89
N ALA A 159 5.34 -2.09 38.60
CA ALA A 159 6.26 -1.36 37.74
C ALA A 159 6.50 0.09 38.22
N ARG A 160 5.48 0.74 38.79
CA ARG A 160 5.60 2.08 39.40
C ARG A 160 6.38 2.07 40.72
N ALA A 161 6.19 1.05 41.57
CA ALA A 161 6.94 0.89 42.82
C ALA A 161 8.45 0.71 42.56
N LEU A 162 8.81 -0.18 41.64
CA LEU A 162 10.21 -0.39 41.22
C LEU A 162 10.84 0.86 40.60
N ARG A 163 10.03 1.73 39.98
CA ARG A 163 10.49 3.04 39.52
C ARG A 163 10.65 4.05 40.66
N GLY A 164 9.76 4.02 41.66
CA GLY A 164 9.90 4.80 42.88
C GLY A 164 11.16 4.46 43.67
N GLU A 165 11.62 3.21 43.59
CA GLU A 165 12.89 2.72 44.12
C GLU A 165 14.13 3.15 43.29
N GLY A 166 13.95 3.95 42.22
CA GLY A 166 15.04 4.49 41.42
C GLY A 166 15.55 3.58 40.30
N MET A 167 14.92 2.42 40.08
CA MET A 167 15.40 1.44 39.10
C MET A 167 15.20 1.92 37.64
N ALA A 168 16.16 1.58 36.78
CA ALA A 168 16.11 1.91 35.35
C ALA A 168 15.05 1.08 34.61
N MET A 169 14.35 1.67 33.65
CA MET A 169 13.24 1.04 32.90
C MET A 169 13.58 -0.33 32.29
N ALA A 170 14.82 -0.50 31.81
CA ALA A 170 15.30 -1.76 31.25
C ALA A 170 15.45 -2.85 32.34
N ALA A 171 16.01 -2.49 33.49
CA ALA A 171 16.17 -3.39 34.63
C ALA A 171 14.82 -3.79 35.25
N ILE A 172 13.83 -2.89 35.25
CA ILE A 172 12.46 -3.22 35.66
C ILE A 172 11.85 -4.28 34.72
N ALA A 173 12.00 -4.08 33.40
CA ALA A 173 11.48 -5.01 32.41
C ALA A 173 12.15 -6.40 32.51
N GLU A 174 13.47 -6.44 32.69
CA GLU A 174 14.22 -7.68 32.89
C GLU A 174 13.84 -8.39 34.19
N ARG A 175 13.72 -7.65 35.30
CA ARG A 175 13.33 -8.22 36.60
C ARG A 175 11.93 -8.83 36.57
N MET A 176 10.97 -8.10 36.03
CA MET A 176 9.58 -8.60 35.93
C MET A 176 9.46 -9.78 34.95
N THR A 177 10.25 -9.77 33.87
CA THR A 177 10.34 -10.91 32.93
C THR A 177 10.99 -12.13 33.57
N GLY A 178 12.03 -11.94 34.38
CA GLY A 178 12.69 -13.00 35.14
C GLY A 178 11.79 -13.63 36.22
N GLU A 179 10.84 -12.87 36.75
CA GLU A 179 9.82 -13.33 37.71
C GLU A 179 8.59 -13.97 37.05
N GLY A 180 8.68 -14.29 35.75
CA GLY A 180 7.67 -15.05 35.02
C GLY A 180 6.58 -14.23 34.36
N THR A 181 6.67 -12.89 34.37
CA THR A 181 5.73 -12.04 33.60
C THR A 181 6.45 -11.28 32.49
N PRO A 182 6.31 -11.70 31.22
CA PRO A 182 7.03 -11.06 30.12
C PRO A 182 6.52 -9.64 29.89
N VAL A 183 7.36 -8.66 30.21
CA VAL A 183 7.06 -7.23 29.99
C VAL A 183 8.19 -6.55 29.23
N SER A 184 7.84 -5.71 28.27
CA SER A 184 8.82 -4.98 27.47
C SER A 184 9.19 -3.64 28.12
N LYS A 185 10.40 -3.15 27.86
CA LYS A 185 10.85 -1.80 28.27
C LYS A 185 9.88 -0.71 27.81
N SER A 186 9.34 -0.82 26.60
CA SER A 186 8.36 0.15 26.06
C SER A 186 7.03 0.13 26.82
N TRP A 187 6.62 -1.03 27.34
CA TRP A 187 5.45 -1.14 28.21
C TRP A 187 5.71 -0.46 29.56
N VAL A 188 6.85 -0.74 30.20
CA VAL A 188 7.25 -0.09 31.48
C VAL A 188 7.33 1.43 31.32
N GLN A 189 7.92 1.91 30.23
CA GLN A 189 7.99 3.34 29.91
C GLN A 189 6.58 3.96 29.80
N LYS A 190 5.61 3.24 29.22
CA LYS A 190 4.23 3.73 29.08
C LYS A 190 3.50 3.80 30.43
N VAL A 191 3.67 2.79 31.30
CA VAL A 191 2.86 2.67 32.53
C VAL A 191 3.51 3.31 33.77
N ALA A 192 4.84 3.33 33.83
CA ALA A 192 5.64 3.89 34.93
C ALA A 192 6.37 5.18 34.56
N GLY A 193 6.53 5.49 33.27
CA GLY A 193 7.16 6.73 32.77
C GLY A 193 6.21 7.91 32.56
N GLY A 194 4.92 7.78 32.92
CA GLY A 194 4.01 8.93 33.00
C GLY A 194 3.60 9.58 31.67
N SER A 195 3.57 8.84 30.55
CA SER A 195 2.89 9.35 29.34
C SER A 195 1.39 9.06 29.41
N SER A 196 0.65 9.95 30.06
CA SER A 196 -0.81 10.03 29.90
C SER A 196 -1.10 10.47 28.45
N PRO A 197 -2.00 9.79 27.72
CA PRO A 197 -2.45 10.29 26.43
C PRO A 197 -3.39 11.48 26.69
N ALA A 198 -3.04 12.64 26.14
CA ALA A 198 -3.98 13.74 25.92
C ALA A 198 -4.85 13.44 24.69
#